data_AF-A0A127MFN9-F1
#
_entry.id   AF-A0A127MFN9-F1
#
_cell.length_a   1.000
_cell.length_b   1.000
_cell.length_c   1.000
_cell.angle_alpha   90.00
_cell.angle_beta   90.00
_cell.angle_gamma   90.00
#
_symmetry.space_group_name_H-M   'P 1'
#
loop_
_entity.id
_entity.type
_entity.pdbx_description
1 polymer ?
#
loop_
_entity_poly.entity_id
_entity_poly.type
_entity_poly.pdbx_seq_one_letter_code
_entity_poly.pdbx_strand_id
1 'polypeptide(L)'
;MLSAYFFYFLLVVFIFILAIAYLIIRMRQLQTNLQAAELELERCQLTLEISEDVGRFGSWHMDARTNIVKWSDYVFDMHERRHSLGHPPLENAIHYYHPDDRPMVQAAVARALDEGADFEFRARILTENGNELPVLARGTCQIGGDGKVLGIFGCFVDLSTPEERKSA
;
A
#
# COMPACT_ATOMS: atom_id res chain seq x y z
N MET A 1 -19.15 -34.02 -56.89
CA MET A 1 -19.54 -32.73 -56.28
C MET A 1 -20.00 -32.88 -54.83
N LEU A 2 -20.94 -33.77 -54.51
CA LEU A 2 -21.43 -33.99 -53.13
C LEU A 2 -20.33 -34.33 -52.11
N SER A 3 -19.31 -35.10 -52.51
CA SER A 3 -18.17 -35.45 -51.66
C SER A 3 -17.31 -34.24 -51.25
N ALA A 4 -17.08 -33.28 -52.15
CA ALA A 4 -16.27 -32.09 -51.87
C ALA A 4 -16.94 -31.15 -50.84
N TYR A 5 -18.26 -30.98 -50.92
CA TYR A 5 -19.02 -30.21 -49.93
C TYR A 5 -19.01 -30.85 -48.55
N PHE A 6 -19.05 -32.19 -48.49
CA PHE A 6 -18.94 -32.93 -47.23
C PHE A 6 -17.57 -32.73 -46.57
N PHE A 7 -16.47 -32.82 -47.32
CA PHE A 7 -15.13 -32.56 -46.78
C PHE A 7 -14.93 -31.10 -46.35
N TYR A 8 -15.45 -30.14 -47.11
CA TYR A 8 -15.42 -28.72 -46.73
C TYR A 8 -16.21 -28.47 -45.43
N PHE A 9 -17.41 -29.04 -45.31
CA PHE A 9 -18.22 -28.95 -44.10
C PHE A 9 -17.48 -29.52 -42.89
N LEU A 10 -16.86 -30.69 -43.04
CA LEU A 10 -16.09 -31.33 -41.97
C LEU A 10 -14.88 -30.48 -41.53
N LEU A 11 -14.18 -29.86 -42.49
CA LEU A 11 -13.06 -28.97 -42.21
C LEU A 11 -13.51 -27.70 -41.46
N VAL A 12 -14.64 -27.11 -41.83
CA VAL A 12 -15.21 -25.95 -41.13
C VAL A 12 -15.58 -26.33 -39.69
N VAL A 13 -16.28 -27.45 -39.50
CA VAL A 13 -16.62 -27.95 -38.15
C VAL A 13 -15.36 -28.20 -37.33
N PHE A 14 -14.33 -28.79 -37.93
CA PHE A 14 -13.05 -29.02 -37.27
C PHE A 14 -12.38 -27.71 -36.82
N ILE A 15 -12.36 -26.68 -37.67
CA ILE A 15 -11.85 -25.35 -37.30
C ILE A 15 -12.64 -24.76 -36.13
N PHE A 16 -13.98 -24.86 -36.13
CA PHE A 16 -14.80 -24.41 -35.01
C PHE A 16 -14.50 -25.16 -33.72
N ILE A 17 -14.30 -26.49 -33.78
CA ILE A 17 -13.93 -27.30 -32.61
C ILE A 17 -12.58 -26.83 -32.06
N LEU A 18 -11.58 -26.63 -32.92
CA LEU A 18 -10.27 -26.13 -32.51
C LEU A 18 -10.35 -24.73 -31.90
N ALA A 19 -11.16 -23.84 -32.50
CA ALA A 19 -11.39 -22.49 -31.98
C ALA A 19 -12.05 -22.52 -30.59
N ILE A 20 -13.09 -23.34 -30.41
CA ILE A 20 -13.76 -23.50 -29.11
C ILE A 20 -12.81 -24.10 -28.08
N ALA A 21 -12.04 -25.14 -28.45
CA ALA A 21 -11.06 -25.75 -27.57
C ALA A 21 -9.99 -24.73 -27.13
N TYR A 22 -9.48 -23.92 -28.07
CA TYR A 22 -8.55 -22.83 -27.78
C TYR A 22 -9.16 -21.80 -26.80
N LEU A 23 -10.40 -21.36 -27.04
CA LEU A 23 -11.09 -20.42 -26.17
C LEU A 23 -11.29 -20.98 -24.75
N ILE A 24 -11.65 -22.26 -24.61
CA ILE A 24 -11.80 -22.92 -23.31
C ILE A 24 -10.47 -22.96 -22.57
N ILE A 25 -9.38 -23.34 -23.24
CA ILE A 25 -8.03 -23.35 -22.64
C ILE A 25 -7.64 -21.94 -22.21
N ARG A 26 -7.85 -20.94 -23.07
CA ARG A 26 -7.51 -19.55 -22.76
C ARG A 26 -8.33 -19.00 -21.59
N MET A 27 -9.61 -19.32 -21.53
CA MET A 27 -10.49 -18.91 -20.43
C MET A 27 -10.06 -19.54 -19.11
N ARG A 28 -9.71 -20.83 -19.09
CA ARG A 28 -9.17 -21.50 -17.91
C ARG A 28 -7.85 -20.87 -17.45
N GLN A 29 -6.94 -20.58 -18.39
CA GLN A 29 -5.68 -19.92 -18.08
C GLN A 29 -5.90 -18.55 -17.44
N LEU A 30 -6.85 -17.76 -17.96
CA LEU A 30 -7.20 -16.46 -17.41
C LEU A 30 -7.78 -16.58 -16.00
N GLN A 31 -8.65 -17.57 -15.76
CA GLN A 31 -9.21 -17.83 -14.42
C GLN A 31 -8.11 -18.24 -13.43
N THR A 32 -7.21 -19.15 -13.81
CA THR A 32 -6.09 -19.56 -12.95
C THR A 32 -5.16 -18.39 -12.64
N ASN A 33 -4.84 -17.56 -13.63
CA ASN A 33 -3.99 -16.39 -13.42
C ASN A 33 -4.65 -15.36 -12.49
N LEU A 34 -5.96 -15.14 -12.65
CA LEU A 34 -6.72 -14.24 -11.78
C LEU A 34 -6.73 -14.75 -10.34
N GLN A 35 -7.06 -16.03 -10.13
CA GLN A 35 -7.05 -16.65 -8.81
C GLN A 35 -5.67 -16.62 -8.16
N ALA A 36 -4.61 -16.85 -8.92
CA ALA A 36 -3.24 -16.76 -8.42
C ALA A 36 -2.89 -15.33 -7.98
N ALA A 37 -3.30 -14.31 -8.75
CA ALA A 37 -3.08 -12.91 -8.39
C ALA A 37 -3.89 -12.49 -7.14
N GLU A 38 -5.14 -12.96 -7.02
CA GLU A 38 -5.98 -12.73 -5.83
C GLU A 38 -5.37 -13.36 -4.58
N LEU A 39 -4.90 -14.60 -4.67
CA LEU A 39 -4.26 -15.30 -3.56
C LEU A 39 -2.92 -14.65 -3.15
N GLU A 40 -2.12 -14.20 -4.12
CA GLU A 40 -0.89 -13.46 -3.82
C GLU A 40 -1.20 -12.12 -3.16
N LEU A 41 -2.24 -11.41 -3.61
CA LEU A 41 -2.68 -10.17 -2.97
C LEU A 41 -3.13 -10.42 -1.52
N GLU A 42 -3.94 -11.46 -1.30
CA GLU A 42 -4.39 -11.86 0.04
C GLU A 42 -3.20 -12.26 0.92
N ARG A 43 -2.23 -13.03 0.39
CA ARG A 43 -1.00 -13.37 1.13
C ARG A 43 -0.19 -12.13 1.47
N CYS A 44 -0.03 -11.18 0.54
CA CYS A 44 0.67 -9.93 0.80
C CYS A 44 -0.03 -9.12 1.88
N GLN A 45 -1.37 -9.00 1.82
CA GLN A 45 -2.16 -8.32 2.82
C GLN A 45 -2.03 -8.98 4.19
N LEU A 46 -2.20 -10.30 4.28
CA LEU A 46 -2.07 -11.05 5.52
C LEU A 46 -0.63 -10.97 6.07
N THR A 47 0.38 -11.04 5.21
CA THR A 47 1.78 -10.90 5.62
C THR A 47 2.04 -9.49 6.16
N LEU A 48 1.49 -8.45 5.53
CA LEU A 48 1.55 -7.08 6.04
C LEU A 48 0.85 -6.96 7.38
N GLU A 49 -0.38 -7.47 7.50
CA GLU A 49 -1.17 -7.43 8.74
C GLU A 49 -0.47 -8.15 9.90
N ILE A 50 0.02 -9.38 9.67
CA ILE A 50 0.81 -10.14 10.65
C ILE A 50 2.12 -9.41 10.97
N SER A 51 2.75 -8.78 9.98
CA SER A 51 3.99 -8.03 10.22
C SER A 51 3.74 -6.74 11.01
N GLU A 52 2.61 -6.05 10.78
CA GLU A 52 2.20 -4.89 11.57
C GLU A 52 1.91 -5.30 13.03
N ASP A 53 1.20 -6.42 13.24
CA ASP A 53 0.86 -6.94 14.58
C ASP A 53 2.08 -7.47 15.36
N VAL A 54 2.98 -8.21 14.70
CA VAL A 54 4.17 -8.80 15.34
C VAL A 54 5.34 -7.82 15.40
N GLY A 55 5.48 -6.95 14.39
CA GLY A 55 6.62 -6.09 14.16
C GLY A 55 6.53 -4.71 14.82
N ARG A 56 5.38 -4.36 15.45
CA ARG A 56 5.14 -3.04 16.05
C ARG A 56 5.44 -1.92 15.08
N PHE A 57 4.99 -2.09 13.85
CA PHE A 57 5.11 -1.06 12.83
C PHE A 57 3.76 -0.83 12.16
N GLY A 58 3.47 0.42 11.81
CA GLY A 58 2.27 0.79 11.08
C GLY A 58 2.63 1.37 9.73
N SER A 59 1.90 1.01 8.68
CA SER A 59 2.14 1.55 7.34
C SER A 59 1.34 2.82 7.09
N TRP A 60 1.89 3.69 6.24
CA TRP A 60 1.21 4.88 5.77
C TRP A 60 1.54 5.16 4.31
N HIS A 61 0.62 5.84 3.63
CA HIS A 61 0.79 6.25 2.25
C HIS A 61 0.25 7.66 2.04
N MET A 62 1.12 8.58 1.63
CA MET A 62 0.74 9.91 1.21
C MET A 62 0.55 9.93 -0.30
N ASP A 63 -0.64 10.35 -0.73
CA ASP A 63 -0.97 10.54 -2.15
C ASP A 63 -0.70 12.00 -2.54
N ALA A 64 0.21 12.22 -3.49
CA ALA A 64 0.65 13.57 -3.87
C ALA A 64 -0.43 14.37 -4.61
N ARG A 65 -1.46 13.71 -5.16
CA ARG A 65 -2.56 14.38 -5.88
C ARG A 65 -3.63 14.89 -4.94
N THR A 66 -3.96 14.10 -3.92
CA THR A 66 -5.03 14.40 -2.96
C THR A 66 -4.51 15.06 -1.69
N ASN A 67 -3.20 14.97 -1.43
CA ASN A 67 -2.54 15.41 -0.21
C ASN A 67 -3.08 14.71 1.06
N ILE A 68 -3.67 13.51 0.89
CA ILE A 68 -4.20 12.69 1.98
C ILE A 68 -3.16 11.64 2.37
N VAL A 69 -2.96 11.46 3.68
CA VAL A 69 -2.10 10.42 4.23
C VAL A 69 -2.96 9.28 4.74
N LYS A 70 -3.04 8.21 3.96
CA LYS A 70 -3.70 6.97 4.37
C LYS A 70 -2.85 6.30 5.44
N TRP A 71 -3.50 5.89 6.51
CA TRP A 71 -2.89 5.26 7.68
C TRP A 71 -3.44 3.84 7.78
N SER A 72 -2.59 2.88 8.12
CA SER A 72 -3.07 1.57 8.56
C SER A 72 -3.74 1.69 9.91
N ASP A 73 -4.50 0.65 10.27
CA ASP A 73 -5.23 0.60 11.54
C ASP A 73 -4.28 0.77 12.73
N TYR A 74 -3.08 0.17 12.64
CA TYR A 74 -2.06 0.33 13.66
C TYR A 74 -1.56 1.77 13.80
N VAL A 75 -1.44 2.53 12.70
CA VAL A 75 -1.04 3.95 12.79
C VAL A 75 -2.12 4.79 13.47
N PHE A 76 -3.41 4.50 13.24
CA PHE A 76 -4.49 5.14 13.99
C PHE A 76 -4.36 4.86 15.49
N ASP A 77 -4.09 3.61 15.85
CA ASP A 77 -3.95 3.17 17.23
C ASP A 77 -2.71 3.79 17.90
N MET A 78 -1.57 3.88 17.20
CA MET A 78 -0.36 4.57 17.66
C MET A 78 -0.61 6.05 17.97
N HIS A 79 -1.47 6.71 17.20
CA HIS A 79 -1.85 8.11 17.42
C HIS A 79 -3.01 8.27 18.42
N GLU A 80 -3.53 7.16 18.95
CA GLU A 80 -4.74 7.09 19.80
C GLU A 80 -5.95 7.81 19.16
N ARG A 81 -6.00 7.78 17.83
CA ARG A 81 -6.96 8.54 17.03
C ARG A 81 -8.07 7.64 16.55
N ARG A 82 -9.32 8.10 16.68
CA ARG A 82 -10.49 7.35 16.21
C ARG A 82 -10.47 7.19 14.69
N HIS A 83 -10.60 5.94 14.23
CA HIS A 83 -10.72 5.56 12.83
C HIS A 83 -11.86 6.28 12.09
N SER A 84 -12.96 6.59 12.80
CA SER A 84 -14.12 7.30 12.26
C SER A 84 -13.83 8.75 11.84
N LEU A 85 -12.71 9.34 12.26
CA LEU A 85 -12.28 10.67 11.82
C LEU A 85 -11.66 10.66 10.42
N GLY A 86 -11.50 9.48 9.81
CA GLY A 86 -10.93 9.32 8.47
C GLY A 86 -9.46 9.68 8.40
N HIS A 87 -8.84 9.53 7.23
CA HIS A 87 -7.41 9.79 7.04
C HIS A 87 -7.10 11.31 7.02
N PRO A 88 -6.06 11.77 7.75
CA PRO A 88 -5.72 13.19 7.78
C PRO A 88 -5.05 13.66 6.48
N PRO A 89 -5.19 14.95 6.13
CA PRO A 89 -4.32 15.57 5.14
C PRO A 89 -2.88 15.66 5.67
N LEU A 90 -1.91 15.78 4.76
CA LEU A 90 -0.48 15.78 5.09
C LEU A 90 -0.09 16.81 6.17
N GLU A 91 -0.61 18.03 6.07
CA GLU A 91 -0.33 19.07 7.06
C GLU A 91 -0.77 18.65 8.47
N ASN A 92 -1.98 18.10 8.60
CA ASN A 92 -2.49 17.59 9.87
C ASN A 92 -1.69 16.38 10.36
N ALA A 93 -1.28 15.49 9.44
CA ALA A 93 -0.42 14.36 9.79
C ALA A 93 0.91 14.84 10.40
N ILE A 94 1.51 15.90 9.84
CA ILE A 94 2.75 16.50 10.36
C ILE A 94 2.55 17.13 11.75
N HIS A 95 1.35 17.65 12.05
CA HIS A 95 1.05 18.22 13.37
C HIS A 95 1.08 17.22 14.52
N TYR A 96 0.92 15.92 14.24
CA TYR A 96 1.09 14.87 15.24
C TYR A 96 2.55 14.65 15.62
N TYR A 97 3.54 15.21 14.94
CA TYR A 97 4.91 15.17 15.47
C TYR A 97 5.12 16.20 16.59
N HIS A 98 6.00 15.87 17.52
CA HIS A 98 6.44 16.80 18.57
C HIS A 98 6.92 18.12 17.94
N PRO A 99 6.58 19.30 18.50
CA PRO A 99 6.91 20.59 17.91
C PRO A 99 8.37 20.77 17.49
N ASP A 100 9.31 20.25 18.29
CA ASP A 100 10.74 20.30 18.01
C ASP A 100 11.17 19.45 16.80
N ASP A 101 10.42 18.38 16.50
CA ASP A 101 10.74 17.44 15.43
C ASP A 101 10.07 17.84 14.10
N ARG A 102 8.99 18.65 14.15
CA ARG A 102 8.22 19.09 12.96
C ARG A 102 9.07 19.73 11.86
N PRO A 103 10.03 20.65 12.13
CA PRO A 103 10.82 21.26 11.07
C PRO A 103 11.64 20.25 10.27
N MET A 104 12.20 19.25 10.96
CA MET A 104 12.95 18.16 10.31
C MET A 104 12.03 17.31 9.44
N VAL A 105 10.85 16.93 9.96
CA VAL A 105 9.85 16.15 9.22
C VAL A 105 9.40 16.89 7.97
N GLN A 106 9.05 18.17 8.09
CA GLN A 106 8.63 19.01 6.98
C GLN A 106 9.71 19.08 5.89
N ALA A 107 10.98 19.28 6.28
CA ALA A 107 12.09 19.31 5.34
C ALA A 107 12.29 17.97 4.63
N ALA A 108 12.20 16.85 5.34
CA ALA A 108 12.32 15.52 4.76
C ALA A 108 11.20 15.23 3.77
N VAL A 109 9.95 15.54 4.13
CA VAL A 109 8.77 15.35 3.26
C VAL A 109 8.82 16.26 2.04
N ALA A 110 9.23 17.52 2.19
CA ALA A 110 9.38 18.45 1.08
C ALA A 110 10.42 17.94 0.08
N ARG A 111 11.60 17.53 0.55
CA ARG A 111 12.64 16.94 -0.31
C ARG A 111 12.17 15.67 -1.00
N ALA A 112 11.39 14.83 -0.31
CA ALA A 112 10.82 13.64 -0.91
C ALA A 112 9.86 13.98 -2.06
N LEU A 113 9.00 14.99 -1.87
CA LEU A 113 8.07 15.46 -2.90
C LEU A 113 8.76 16.14 -4.09
N ASP A 114 9.81 16.94 -3.82
CA ASP A 114 10.49 17.75 -4.83
C ASP A 114 11.56 16.97 -5.60
N GLU A 115 12.35 16.16 -4.88
CA GLU A 115 13.53 15.47 -5.42
C GLU A 115 13.30 13.97 -5.65
N GLY A 116 12.18 13.41 -5.17
CA GLY A 116 11.96 11.96 -5.15
C GLY A 116 12.90 11.24 -4.18
N ALA A 117 13.39 11.95 -3.15
CA ALA A 117 14.37 11.42 -2.21
C ALA A 117 13.71 10.62 -1.08
N ASP A 118 14.13 9.38 -0.92
CA ASP A 118 13.76 8.55 0.23
C ASP A 118 14.31 9.15 1.53
N PHE A 119 13.64 8.88 2.64
CA PHE A 119 14.05 9.35 3.96
C PHE A 119 13.87 8.30 5.06
N GLU A 120 14.68 8.46 6.09
CA GLU A 120 14.54 7.79 7.36
C GLU A 120 14.95 8.74 8.48
N PHE A 121 14.13 8.85 9.52
CA PHE A 121 14.47 9.64 10.71
C PHE A 121 13.77 9.09 11.95
N ARG A 122 14.34 9.43 13.11
CA ARG A 122 13.70 9.20 14.41
C ARG A 122 13.01 10.47 14.84
N ALA A 123 11.79 10.35 15.34
CA ALA A 123 11.01 11.47 15.84
C ALA A 123 10.08 10.99 16.96
N ARG A 124 9.44 11.94 17.64
CA ARG A 124 8.37 11.68 18.59
C ARG A 124 7.05 12.09 17.97
N ILE A 125 6.05 11.21 18.05
CA ILE A 125 4.67 11.58 17.78
C ILE A 125 3.97 11.90 19.10
N LEU A 126 3.06 12.87 19.06
CA LEU A 126 2.13 13.24 20.10
C LEU A 126 0.79 12.64 19.74
N THR A 127 0.27 11.75 20.58
CA THR A 127 -1.05 11.16 20.39
C THR A 127 -2.15 12.19 20.66
N GLU A 128 -3.39 11.88 20.27
CA GLU A 128 -4.56 12.70 20.60
C GLU A 128 -4.76 12.91 22.11
N ASN A 129 -4.33 11.96 22.94
CA ASN A 129 -4.39 12.13 24.41
C ASN A 129 -3.17 12.84 24.99
N GLY A 130 -2.20 13.24 24.15
CA GLY A 130 -1.01 13.98 24.56
C GLY A 130 0.17 13.11 25.02
N ASN A 131 0.12 11.80 24.77
CA ASN A 131 1.24 10.91 25.04
C ASN A 131 2.34 11.10 23.99
N GLU A 132 3.61 11.02 24.40
CA GLU A 132 4.73 10.98 23.47
C GLU A 132 5.10 9.54 23.15
N LEU A 133 5.17 9.21 21.86
CA LEU A 133 5.60 7.92 21.38
C LEU A 133 6.83 8.08 20.48
N PRO A 134 8.00 7.53 20.85
CA PRO A 134 9.18 7.55 20.00
C PRO A 134 9.00 6.59 18.82
N VAL A 135 9.24 7.07 17.60
CA VAL A 135 9.09 6.29 16.38
C VAL A 135 10.29 6.43 15.46
N LEU A 136 10.58 5.38 14.69
CA LEU A 136 11.37 5.47 13.46
C LEU A 136 10.40 5.60 12.28
N ALA A 137 10.50 6.69 11.53
CA ALA A 137 9.73 6.89 10.31
C ALA A 137 10.62 6.64 9.09
N ARG A 138 10.18 5.80 8.17
CA ARG A 138 10.82 5.61 6.86
C ARG A 138 9.82 5.89 5.76
N GLY A 139 10.24 6.61 4.72
CA GLY A 139 9.45 6.90 3.53
C GLY A 139 10.23 6.67 2.25
N THR A 140 9.59 6.03 1.27
CA THR A 140 10.10 5.79 -0.07
C THR A 140 9.17 6.41 -1.11
N CYS A 141 9.75 7.13 -2.07
CA CYS A 141 8.99 7.84 -3.09
C CYS A 141 8.52 6.90 -4.20
N GLN A 142 7.26 7.02 -4.59
CA GLN A 142 6.75 6.39 -5.81
C GLN A 142 6.87 7.40 -6.96
N ILE A 143 7.75 7.12 -7.92
CA ILE A 143 7.98 7.99 -9.07
C ILE A 143 7.22 7.46 -10.29
N GLY A 144 6.47 8.35 -10.94
CA GLY A 144 5.71 8.06 -12.16
C GLY A 144 6.60 8.02 -13.41
N GLY A 145 6.04 7.52 -14.51
CA GLY A 145 6.77 7.44 -15.80
C GLY A 145 7.19 8.79 -16.39
N ASP A 146 6.62 9.90 -15.90
CA ASP A 146 6.98 11.28 -16.25
C ASP A 146 8.08 11.88 -15.35
N GLY A 147 8.62 11.09 -14.41
CA GLY A 147 9.63 11.52 -13.44
C GLY A 147 9.07 12.30 -12.25
N LYS A 148 7.74 12.46 -12.13
CA LYS A 148 7.12 13.13 -10.98
C LYS A 148 6.82 12.17 -9.85
N VAL A 149 6.86 12.66 -8.62
CA VAL A 149 6.46 11.90 -7.43
C VAL A 149 4.93 11.77 -7.41
N LEU A 150 4.44 10.54 -7.42
CA LEU A 150 3.01 10.19 -7.32
C LEU A 150 2.54 10.11 -5.87
N GLY A 151 3.45 9.81 -4.96
CA GLY A 151 3.18 9.68 -3.54
C GLY A 151 4.39 9.13 -2.78
N ILE A 152 4.23 9.00 -1.48
CA ILE A 152 5.25 8.44 -0.58
C ILE A 152 4.62 7.27 0.16
N PHE A 153 5.30 6.12 0.18
CA PHE A 153 4.93 4.98 1.00
C PHE A 153 5.91 4.85 2.14
N GLY A 154 5.42 4.55 3.32
CA GLY A 154 6.28 4.46 4.48
C GLY A 154 5.74 3.62 5.61
N CYS A 155 6.53 3.53 6.66
CA CYS A 155 6.14 2.91 7.90
C CYS A 155 6.65 3.72 9.10
N PHE A 156 5.94 3.55 10.22
CA PHE A 156 6.39 3.90 11.55
C PHE A 156 6.76 2.62 12.28
N VAL A 157 7.91 2.59 12.95
CA VAL A 157 8.25 1.53 13.91
C VAL A 157 8.18 2.15 15.30
N ASP A 158 7.40 1.54 16.20
CA ASP A 158 7.35 1.91 17.60
C ASP A 158 8.68 1.55 18.29
N LEU A 159 9.34 2.54 18.88
CA LEU A 159 10.61 2.38 19.61
C LEU A 159 10.42 2.34 21.13
N SER A 160 9.18 2.38 21.63
CA SER A 160 8.87 2.40 23.06
C SER A 160 9.23 1.09 23.77
N THR A 161 9.65 1.24 25.02
CA THR A 161 9.94 0.11 25.89
C THR A 161 8.65 -0.47 26.50
N PRO A 162 8.63 -1.76 26.90
CA PRO A 162 7.49 -2.36 27.59
C PRO A 162 7.09 -1.67 28.90
N GLU A 163 8.00 -0.95 29.54
CA GLU A 163 7.77 -0.24 30.79
C GLU A 163 7.00 1.06 30.55
N GLU A 164 7.38 1.83 29.53
CA GLU A 164 6.70 3.07 29.14
C GLU A 164 5.25 2.81 28.73
N ARG A 165 4.95 1.66 28.12
CA ARG A 165 3.57 1.27 27.74
C ARG A 165 2.64 0.92 28.89
N LYS A 166 3.15 0.55 30.06
CA LYS A 166 2.31 0.19 31.22
C LYS A 166 1.96 1.40 32.09
N SER A 167 2.61 2.53 31.84
CA SER A 167 2.43 3.78 32.59
C SER A 167 1.53 4.79 31.86
N ALA A 168 1.10 4.47 30.65
CA ALA A 168 0.07 5.18 29.88
C ALA A 168 -1.29 4.47 30.03
#